data_AF-A0A285QGY0-F1
#
_entry.id   AF-A0A285QGY0-F1
#
_cell.length_a   1.000
_cell.length_b   1.000
_cell.length_c   1.000
_cell.angle_alpha   90.00
_cell.angle_beta   90.00
_cell.angle_gamma   90.00
#
_symmetry.space_group_name_H-M   'P 1'
#
loop_
_entity.id
_entity.type
_entity.pdbx_description
1 polymer ?
#
loop_
_entity_poly.entity_id
_entity_poly.type
_entity_poly.pdbx_seq_one_letter_code
_entity_poly.pdbx_strand_id
1 'polypeptide(L)'
;MIEAAGADLQPSPTSKPFTLRVTGERAFFPRPEFRLDRVSFDVITPRAARGIFDAIHWRPSIRWTVERIRINAPIVRRTLHQGAGGGAGRTVILVDVDYSIDARLTLLSGRSETETLAEHAAMFARRTRKPRPGTKLYLGRPDFIAQVEAVGSDDSACAPYGAKELDLGWLPFDHSYDDDSGQAYFHAVARAGAIEIPAANAEDLFA
;
A
#
# COMPACT_ATOMS: atom_id res chain seq x y z
N MET A 1 -18.48 39.55 -15.21
CA MET A 1 -19.11 38.26 -14.87
C MET A 1 -18.63 37.25 -15.88
N ILE A 2 -17.74 36.33 -15.50
CA ILE A 2 -17.40 35.17 -16.31
C ILE A 2 -17.99 33.99 -15.55
N GLU A 3 -19.02 33.37 -16.14
CA GLU A 3 -19.62 32.13 -15.66
C GLU A 3 -18.52 31.06 -15.63
N ALA A 4 -18.18 30.61 -14.42
CA ALA A 4 -17.44 29.37 -14.24
C ALA A 4 -18.39 28.23 -14.65
N ALA A 5 -18.13 27.66 -15.83
CA ALA A 5 -18.73 26.41 -16.24
C ALA A 5 -18.46 25.38 -15.13
N GLY A 6 -19.52 24.99 -14.42
CA GLY A 6 -19.51 23.80 -13.59
C GLY A 6 -19.22 22.62 -14.49
N ALA A 7 -17.96 22.23 -14.58
CA ALA A 7 -17.57 20.97 -15.16
C ALA A 7 -18.20 19.89 -14.30
N ASP A 8 -19.25 19.27 -14.84
CA ASP A 8 -19.85 18.04 -14.34
C ASP A 8 -18.72 17.01 -14.22
N LEU A 9 -18.17 16.88 -13.00
CA LEU A 9 -17.01 16.05 -12.70
C LEU A 9 -17.49 14.60 -12.67
N GLN A 10 -17.75 14.04 -13.86
CA GLN A 10 -18.04 12.63 -14.03
C GLN A 10 -16.97 11.84 -13.26
N PRO A 11 -17.35 10.94 -12.34
CA PRO A 11 -16.38 10.21 -11.53
C PRO A 11 -15.47 9.41 -12.46
N SER A 12 -14.16 9.57 -12.29
CA SER A 12 -13.18 8.87 -13.12
C SER A 12 -13.42 7.36 -13.11
N PRO A 13 -13.42 6.68 -14.27
CA PRO A 13 -13.79 5.28 -14.34
C PRO A 13 -12.82 4.42 -13.53
N THR A 14 -13.39 3.55 -12.70
CA THR A 14 -12.66 2.76 -11.69
C THR A 14 -12.98 1.27 -11.83
N SER A 15 -11.98 0.43 -11.62
CA SER A 15 -12.07 -1.03 -11.77
C SER A 15 -12.70 -1.72 -10.56
N LYS A 16 -13.01 -3.02 -10.70
CA LYS A 16 -13.15 -3.91 -9.53
C LYS A 16 -11.81 -3.99 -8.78
N PRO A 17 -11.79 -4.23 -7.46
CA PRO A 17 -10.55 -4.37 -6.71
C PRO A 17 -9.71 -5.52 -7.26
N PHE A 18 -8.41 -5.28 -7.33
CA PHE A 18 -7.42 -6.33 -7.45
C PHE A 18 -6.88 -6.66 -6.07
N THR A 19 -6.74 -7.95 -5.77
CA THR A 19 -6.11 -8.40 -4.54
C THR A 19 -4.75 -9.03 -4.84
N LEU A 20 -3.71 -8.52 -4.18
CA LEU A 20 -2.38 -9.09 -4.17
C LEU A 20 -2.10 -9.71 -2.81
N ARG A 21 -1.66 -10.96 -2.79
CA ARG A 21 -0.93 -11.49 -1.64
C ARG A 21 0.51 -11.06 -1.76
N VAL A 22 1.03 -10.44 -0.71
CA VAL A 22 2.39 -9.89 -0.63
C VAL A 22 3.07 -10.48 0.60
N THR A 23 4.12 -11.26 0.39
CA THR A 23 4.90 -11.88 1.46
C THR A 23 6.36 -11.48 1.42
N GLY A 24 7.07 -11.66 2.53
CA GLY A 24 8.51 -11.54 2.56
C GLY A 24 9.11 -11.86 3.92
N GLU A 25 10.35 -12.35 3.91
CA GLU A 25 11.09 -12.72 5.13
C GLU A 25 11.33 -11.52 6.05
N ARG A 26 11.46 -10.32 5.48
CA ARG A 26 11.75 -9.08 6.20
C ARG A 26 11.00 -7.93 5.58
N ALA A 27 10.60 -6.97 6.40
CA ALA A 27 10.02 -5.71 5.95
C ALA A 27 10.41 -4.56 6.87
N PHE A 28 10.42 -3.34 6.31
CA PHE A 28 10.67 -2.14 7.10
C PHE A 28 9.95 -0.94 6.52
N PHE A 29 8.97 -0.43 7.25
CA PHE A 29 8.18 0.73 6.90
C PHE A 29 8.52 1.85 7.89
N PRO A 30 9.37 2.81 7.53
CA PRO A 30 9.97 3.71 8.51
C PRO A 30 8.94 4.57 9.22
N ARG A 31 9.01 4.58 10.56
CA ARG A 31 8.36 5.57 11.42
C ARG A 31 9.17 6.86 11.44
N PRO A 32 8.67 7.99 10.90
CA PRO A 32 9.43 9.24 10.81
C PRO A 32 9.76 9.87 12.16
N GLU A 33 9.04 9.51 13.23
CA GLU A 33 9.24 10.00 14.59
C GLU A 33 10.55 9.52 15.24
N PHE A 34 11.14 8.41 14.75
CA PHE A 34 12.43 7.90 15.25
C PHE A 34 13.60 8.42 14.41
N ARG A 35 14.46 9.25 15.02
CA ARG A 35 15.63 9.86 14.34
C ARG A 35 16.92 9.07 14.50
N LEU A 36 17.19 8.60 15.73
CA LEU A 36 18.42 7.87 16.07
C LEU A 36 18.27 6.38 15.74
N ASP A 37 17.22 5.78 16.28
CA ASP A 37 16.83 4.42 15.96
C ASP A 37 15.99 4.38 14.68
N ARG A 38 15.95 3.22 14.03
CA ARG A 38 15.13 2.95 12.86
C ARG A 38 14.07 1.94 13.24
N VAL A 39 12.83 2.39 13.38
CA VAL A 39 11.72 1.52 13.81
C VAL A 39 10.70 1.41 12.69
N SER A 40 10.29 0.19 12.37
CA SER A 40 9.21 -0.07 11.42
C SER A 40 7.85 0.21 12.05
N PHE A 41 6.88 0.67 11.25
CA PHE A 41 5.47 0.43 11.53
C PHE A 41 5.20 -1.07 11.63
N ASP A 42 4.10 -1.41 12.28
CA ASP A 42 3.70 -2.79 12.57
C ASP A 42 3.03 -3.50 11.39
N VAL A 43 2.70 -2.73 10.36
CA VAL A 43 2.06 -3.16 9.13
C VAL A 43 2.60 -2.34 7.96
N ILE A 44 2.44 -2.86 6.74
CA ILE A 44 2.69 -2.09 5.51
C ILE A 44 1.82 -0.82 5.48
N THR A 45 2.43 0.31 5.14
CA THR A 45 1.68 1.57 4.97
C THR A 45 0.93 1.60 3.64
N PRO A 46 -0.19 2.32 3.51
CA PRO A 46 -0.93 2.42 2.25
C PRO A 46 -0.05 2.86 1.07
N ARG A 47 0.87 3.81 1.31
CA ARG A 47 1.83 4.27 0.30
C ARG A 47 2.81 3.18 -0.15
N ALA A 48 3.33 2.39 0.79
CA ALA A 48 4.23 1.28 0.47
C ALA A 48 3.47 0.17 -0.28
N ALA A 49 2.22 -0.09 0.10
CA ALA A 49 1.32 -1.00 -0.59
C ALA A 49 1.05 -0.55 -2.03
N ARG A 50 0.65 0.71 -2.25
CA ARG A 50 0.47 1.30 -3.59
C ARG A 50 1.74 1.18 -4.45
N GLY A 51 2.91 1.40 -3.86
CA GLY A 51 4.19 1.27 -4.54
C GLY A 51 4.43 -0.11 -5.16
N ILE A 52 3.87 -1.18 -4.58
CA ILE A 52 3.93 -2.53 -5.15
C ILE A 52 3.07 -2.62 -6.42
N PHE A 53 1.85 -2.08 -6.40
CA PHE A 53 0.98 -2.03 -7.58
C PHE A 53 1.61 -1.20 -8.70
N ASP A 54 2.19 -0.05 -8.36
CA ASP A 54 2.88 0.82 -9.30
C ASP A 54 4.06 0.12 -10.00
N ALA A 55 4.86 -0.60 -9.23
CA ALA A 55 6.02 -1.32 -9.76
C ALA A 55 5.62 -2.46 -10.73
N ILE A 56 4.42 -3.04 -10.56
CA ILE A 56 3.87 -4.02 -11.50
C ILE A 56 3.37 -3.30 -12.77
N HIS A 57 2.51 -2.30 -12.59
CA HIS A 57 2.00 -1.50 -13.70
C HIS A 57 1.59 -0.10 -13.27
N TRP A 58 2.35 0.89 -13.76
CA TRP A 58 2.02 2.30 -13.67
C TRP A 58 2.09 3.00 -15.03
N ARG A 59 1.25 4.01 -15.21
CA ARG A 59 1.28 5.03 -16.28
C ARG A 59 0.78 6.36 -15.69
N PRO A 60 1.14 7.52 -16.27
CA PRO A 60 0.65 8.82 -15.82
C PRO A 60 -0.88 8.99 -15.91
N SER A 61 -1.54 8.16 -16.71
CA SER A 61 -2.98 8.13 -16.92
C SER A 61 -3.75 7.29 -15.90
N ILE A 62 -3.06 6.56 -15.03
CA ILE A 62 -3.73 5.70 -14.04
C ILE A 62 -3.29 6.02 -12.62
N ARG A 63 -4.14 5.63 -11.68
CA ARG A 63 -3.90 5.72 -10.25
C ARG A 63 -4.34 4.44 -9.56
N TRP A 64 -3.49 3.93 -8.69
CA TRP A 64 -3.85 2.90 -7.74
C TRP A 64 -4.28 3.53 -6.42
N THR A 65 -5.40 3.06 -5.87
CA THR A 65 -5.88 3.44 -4.54
C THR A 65 -6.03 2.17 -3.71
N VAL A 66 -5.27 2.08 -2.62
CA VAL A 66 -5.36 0.98 -1.66
C VAL A 66 -6.62 1.18 -0.82
N GLU A 67 -7.47 0.16 -0.75
CA GLU A 67 -8.73 0.22 -0.01
C GLU A 67 -8.70 -0.60 1.27
N ARG A 68 -7.94 -1.69 1.27
CA ARG A 68 -7.87 -2.60 2.40
C ARG A 68 -6.54 -3.30 2.46
N ILE A 69 -6.04 -3.48 3.69
CA ILE A 69 -4.85 -4.28 3.98
C ILE A 69 -5.26 -5.35 5.01
N ARG A 70 -5.15 -6.62 4.64
CA ARG A 70 -5.32 -7.74 5.58
C ARG A 70 -3.96 -8.25 6.02
N ILE A 71 -3.82 -8.52 7.31
CA ILE A 71 -2.62 -9.08 7.94
C ILE A 71 -2.83 -10.59 8.10
N ASN A 72 -2.08 -11.38 7.34
CA ASN A 72 -2.22 -12.84 7.25
C ASN A 72 -1.16 -13.59 8.07
N ALA A 73 -0.24 -12.89 8.76
CA ALA A 73 0.83 -13.43 9.61
C ALA A 73 0.89 -12.68 10.96
N PRO A 74 1.34 -13.32 12.07
CA PRO A 74 1.57 -12.59 13.31
C PRO A 74 2.59 -11.46 13.14
N ILE A 75 2.38 -10.34 13.83
CA ILE A 75 3.30 -9.19 13.77
C ILE A 75 4.54 -9.50 14.63
N VAL A 76 5.62 -9.93 13.99
CA VAL A 76 6.90 -10.25 14.65
C VAL A 76 7.93 -9.17 14.38
N ARG A 77 8.46 -8.57 15.47
CA ARG A 77 9.51 -7.56 15.41
C ARG A 77 10.86 -8.16 15.79
N ARG A 78 11.92 -7.78 15.07
CA ARG A 78 13.31 -8.16 15.40
C ARG A 78 14.23 -6.97 15.33
N THR A 79 15.18 -6.88 16.26
CA THR A 79 16.28 -5.92 16.18
C THR A 79 17.41 -6.49 15.34
N LEU A 80 17.73 -5.83 14.23
CA LEU A 80 18.97 -6.07 13.49
C LEU A 80 20.12 -5.49 14.32
N HIS A 81 21.08 -6.35 14.65
CA HIS A 81 22.32 -5.95 15.27
C HIS A 81 23.27 -5.56 14.13
N GLN A 82 23.63 -4.29 14.00
CA GLN A 82 24.62 -3.89 13.01
C GLN A 82 25.99 -4.42 13.42
N GLY A 83 26.78 -4.93 12.47
CA GLY A 83 28.18 -5.29 12.69
C GLY A 83 29.03 -4.07 13.05
N ALA A 84 30.23 -4.32 13.58
CA ALA A 84 31.19 -3.29 13.96
C ALA A 84 31.49 -2.33 12.79
N GLY A 85 30.83 -1.16 12.75
CA GLY A 85 30.94 -0.18 11.66
C GLY A 85 29.65 0.56 11.29
N GLY A 86 28.51 0.16 11.83
CA GLY A 86 27.22 0.84 11.63
C GLY A 86 26.89 1.84 12.73
N GLY A 87 26.32 3.00 12.39
CA GLY A 87 26.00 4.09 13.34
C GLY A 87 25.18 3.64 14.56
N ALA A 88 25.22 4.42 15.64
CA ALA A 88 24.82 4.03 17.01
C ALA A 88 23.36 3.57 17.22
N GLY A 89 22.48 3.69 16.22
CA GLY A 89 21.05 3.38 16.34
C GLY A 89 20.69 1.92 16.09
N ARG A 90 19.71 1.41 16.85
CA ARG A 90 19.08 0.09 16.66
C ARG A 90 18.17 0.14 15.44
N THR A 91 18.04 -0.98 14.72
CA THR A 91 17.07 -1.11 13.63
C THR A 91 16.07 -2.21 13.96
N VAL A 92 14.81 -1.86 14.14
CA VAL A 92 13.69 -2.78 14.40
C VAL A 92 12.90 -2.99 13.12
N ILE A 93 12.89 -4.22 12.62
CA ILE A 93 12.21 -4.64 11.40
C ILE A 93 11.06 -5.59 11.71
N LEU A 94 10.19 -5.80 10.73
CA LEU A 94 9.24 -6.91 10.71
C LEU A 94 9.87 -8.14 10.06
N VAL A 95 9.45 -9.32 10.50
CA VAL A 95 9.93 -10.62 10.00
C VAL A 95 8.75 -11.52 9.67
N ASP A 96 8.88 -12.29 8.58
CA ASP A 96 7.88 -13.24 8.08
C ASP A 96 6.50 -12.61 7.89
N VAL A 97 6.46 -11.53 7.12
CA VAL A 97 5.23 -10.78 6.86
C VAL A 97 4.41 -11.40 5.73
N ASP A 98 3.09 -11.33 5.85
CA ASP A 98 2.13 -11.79 4.85
C ASP A 98 0.91 -10.86 4.87
N TYR A 99 0.61 -10.25 3.72
CA TYR A 99 -0.49 -9.31 3.55
C TYR A 99 -1.37 -9.70 2.36
N SER A 100 -2.68 -9.50 2.46
CA SER A 100 -3.58 -9.43 1.30
C SER A 100 -4.04 -8.00 1.12
N ILE A 101 -3.66 -7.37 0.01
CA ILE A 101 -3.87 -5.95 -0.25
C ILE A 101 -4.87 -5.79 -1.38
N ASP A 102 -5.97 -5.11 -1.09
CA ASP A 102 -6.98 -4.74 -2.09
C ASP A 102 -6.69 -3.32 -2.59
N ALA A 103 -6.62 -3.16 -3.91
CA ALA A 103 -6.52 -1.84 -4.52
C ALA A 103 -7.37 -1.74 -5.78
N ARG A 104 -7.91 -0.55 -6.03
CA ARG A 104 -8.59 -0.21 -7.28
C ARG A 104 -7.69 0.61 -8.18
N LEU A 105 -7.84 0.33 -9.47
CA LEU A 105 -7.28 1.13 -10.55
C LEU A 105 -8.32 2.14 -11.03
N THR A 106 -7.94 3.41 -11.13
CA THR A 106 -8.72 4.50 -11.72
C THR A 106 -7.98 5.08 -12.92
N LEU A 107 -8.69 5.28 -14.03
CA LEU A 107 -8.17 6.00 -15.20
C LEU A 107 -8.45 7.50 -15.03
N LEU A 108 -7.39 8.30 -14.99
CA LEU A 108 -7.44 9.74 -14.75
C LEU A 108 -7.88 10.49 -16.01
N SER A 109 -8.89 11.33 -15.86
CA SER A 109 -9.39 12.21 -16.91
C SER A 109 -8.29 13.15 -17.43
N GLY A 110 -8.27 13.40 -18.74
CA GLY A 110 -7.36 14.38 -19.37
C GLY A 110 -5.91 13.93 -19.56
N ARG A 111 -5.58 12.65 -19.29
CA ARG A 111 -4.21 12.11 -19.46
C ARG A 111 -4.03 11.25 -20.71
N SER A 112 -5.11 10.69 -21.29
CA SER A 112 -5.12 10.01 -22.60
C SER A 112 -6.55 9.74 -23.07
N GLU A 113 -6.85 9.95 -24.36
CA GLU A 113 -8.15 9.61 -24.98
C GLU A 113 -8.18 8.19 -25.58
N THR A 114 -7.02 7.56 -25.76
CA THR A 114 -6.90 6.25 -26.42
C THR A 114 -6.71 5.10 -25.46
N GLU A 115 -6.34 5.38 -24.21
CA GLU A 115 -6.13 4.36 -23.19
C GLU A 115 -7.43 4.06 -22.47
N THR A 116 -7.72 2.78 -22.28
CA THR A 116 -8.91 2.34 -21.55
C THR A 116 -8.55 1.70 -20.22
N LEU A 117 -9.45 1.84 -19.25
CA LEU A 117 -9.32 1.17 -17.95
C LEU A 117 -9.16 -0.36 -18.12
N ALA A 118 -9.88 -0.95 -19.07
CA ALA A 118 -9.83 -2.39 -19.35
C ALA A 118 -8.44 -2.86 -19.82
N GLU A 119 -7.77 -2.06 -20.67
CA GLU A 119 -6.41 -2.38 -21.12
C GLU A 119 -5.40 -2.34 -19.99
N HIS A 120 -5.46 -1.31 -19.13
CA HIS A 120 -4.59 -1.23 -17.95
C HIS A 120 -4.83 -2.35 -16.95
N ALA A 121 -6.11 -2.68 -16.69
CA ALA A 121 -6.49 -3.82 -15.88
C ALA A 121 -5.92 -5.15 -16.44
N ALA A 122 -6.05 -5.38 -17.75
CA ALA A 122 -5.50 -6.56 -18.41
C ALA A 122 -3.96 -6.58 -18.38
N MET A 123 -3.32 -5.43 -18.58
CA MET A 123 -1.85 -5.30 -18.48
C MET A 123 -1.34 -5.60 -17.07
N PHE A 124 -2.01 -5.09 -16.03
CA PHE A 124 -1.67 -5.37 -14.64
C PHE A 124 -1.83 -6.86 -14.35
N ALA A 125 -3.00 -7.45 -14.62
CA ALA A 125 -3.26 -8.87 -14.39
C ALA A 125 -2.21 -9.78 -15.09
N ARG A 126 -1.82 -9.43 -16.32
CA ARG A 126 -0.77 -10.14 -17.05
C ARG A 126 0.59 -10.02 -16.37
N ARG A 127 0.98 -8.82 -15.91
CA ARG A 127 2.29 -8.58 -15.29
C ARG A 127 2.40 -9.13 -13.88
N THR A 128 1.28 -9.24 -13.15
CA THR A 128 1.27 -9.92 -11.85
C THR A 128 1.56 -11.41 -12.02
N ARG A 129 0.95 -12.06 -13.03
CA ARG A 129 1.19 -13.50 -13.31
C ARG A 129 2.56 -13.76 -13.94
N LYS A 130 3.01 -12.86 -14.81
CA LYS A 130 4.29 -12.97 -15.51
C LYS A 130 5.02 -11.62 -15.45
N PRO A 131 5.75 -11.36 -14.35
CA PRO A 131 6.58 -10.18 -14.22
C PRO A 131 7.63 -10.11 -15.34
N ARG A 132 8.13 -8.91 -15.61
CA ARG A 132 9.25 -8.76 -16.54
C ARG A 132 10.51 -9.40 -15.89
N PRO A 133 11.40 -10.00 -16.69
CA PRO A 133 12.67 -10.49 -16.16
C PRO A 133 13.40 -9.41 -15.37
N GLY A 134 13.85 -9.73 -14.16
CA GLY A 134 14.54 -8.81 -13.28
C GLY A 134 13.65 -7.84 -12.49
N THR A 135 12.32 -7.90 -12.61
CA THR A 135 11.41 -7.15 -11.72
C THR A 135 11.60 -7.64 -10.29
N LYS A 136 12.12 -6.77 -9.43
CA LYS A 136 12.17 -6.96 -7.98
C LYS A 136 11.20 -5.98 -7.34
N LEU A 137 10.39 -6.50 -6.43
CA LEU A 137 9.47 -5.74 -5.60
C LEU A 137 10.01 -5.73 -4.18
N TYR A 138 9.67 -4.71 -3.39
CA TYR A 138 10.32 -4.48 -2.11
C TYR A 138 9.33 -4.12 -1.00
N LEU A 139 9.57 -4.62 0.20
CA LEU A 139 8.84 -4.31 1.42
C LEU A 139 9.53 -3.17 2.18
N GLY A 140 9.38 -1.97 1.60
CA GLY A 140 9.83 -0.69 2.16
C GLY A 140 11.29 -0.33 1.90
N ARG A 141 12.20 -1.30 1.65
CA ARG A 141 13.59 -1.04 1.24
C ARG A 141 14.12 -2.06 0.24
N PRO A 142 15.11 -1.72 -0.62
CA PRO A 142 15.68 -2.63 -1.62
C PRO A 142 16.24 -3.96 -1.08
N ASP A 143 16.68 -4.01 0.19
CA ASP A 143 17.21 -5.23 0.80
C ASP A 143 16.11 -6.26 1.15
N PHE A 144 14.85 -5.84 1.14
CA PHE A 144 13.71 -6.60 1.63
C PHE A 144 12.79 -6.93 0.47
N ILE A 145 13.04 -8.08 -0.17
CA ILE A 145 12.31 -8.52 -1.36
C ILE A 145 10.87 -8.90 -0.99
N ALA A 146 9.93 -8.42 -1.80
CA ALA A 146 8.53 -8.83 -1.76
C ALA A 146 8.29 -9.94 -2.79
N GLN A 147 7.60 -11.00 -2.37
CA GLN A 147 6.98 -11.98 -3.25
C GLN A 147 5.51 -11.57 -3.44
N VAL A 148 4.99 -11.68 -4.65
CA VAL A 148 3.65 -11.20 -5.00
C VAL A 148 2.91 -12.23 -5.84
N GLU A 149 1.67 -12.49 -5.43
CA GLU A 149 0.75 -13.39 -6.13
C GLU A 149 -0.63 -12.71 -6.26
N ALA A 150 -1.28 -12.89 -7.41
CA ALA A 150 -2.68 -12.48 -7.55
C ALA A 150 -3.57 -13.52 -6.87
N VAL A 151 -4.44 -13.07 -5.97
CA VAL A 151 -5.41 -13.95 -5.26
C VAL A 151 -6.84 -13.48 -5.53
N GLY A 152 -7.82 -14.37 -5.31
CA GLY A 152 -9.22 -13.98 -5.39
C GLY A 152 -9.57 -12.97 -4.29
N SER A 153 -10.59 -12.12 -4.53
CA SER A 153 -11.14 -11.24 -3.48
C SER A 153 -11.65 -12.02 -2.27
N ASP A 154 -12.00 -13.29 -2.51
CA ASP A 154 -12.65 -14.18 -1.56
C ASP A 154 -11.67 -15.20 -0.95
N ASP A 155 -10.38 -15.15 -1.32
CA ASP A 155 -9.32 -15.95 -0.68
C ASP A 155 -9.08 -15.43 0.74
N SER A 156 -10.02 -15.78 1.61
CA SER A 156 -10.01 -15.57 3.04
C SER A 156 -9.02 -16.54 3.67
N ALA A 157 -7.73 -16.22 3.62
CA ALA A 157 -6.83 -16.68 4.67
C ALA A 157 -7.16 -15.86 5.93
N CYS A 158 -8.06 -16.42 6.75
CA CYS A 158 -8.39 -15.92 8.08
C CYS A 158 -7.14 -15.71 8.93
N ALA A 159 -7.21 -14.71 9.81
CA ALA A 159 -6.16 -14.27 10.71
C ALA A 159 -5.42 -15.42 11.40
N PRO A 160 -4.07 -15.45 11.39
CA PRO A 160 -3.33 -16.19 12.39
C PRO A 160 -3.32 -15.48 13.75
N TYR A 161 -4.03 -14.36 13.90
CA TYR A 161 -4.10 -13.61 15.14
C TYR A 161 -5.53 -13.58 15.66
N GLY A 162 -5.80 -14.38 16.69
CA GLY A 162 -7.10 -14.53 17.36
C GLY A 162 -7.62 -13.28 18.10
N ALA A 163 -7.07 -12.09 17.82
CA ALA A 163 -7.62 -10.84 18.33
C ALA A 163 -8.76 -10.39 17.40
N LYS A 164 -9.95 -10.20 17.98
CA LYS A 164 -11.10 -9.64 17.26
C LYS A 164 -10.78 -8.25 16.69
N GLU A 165 -9.93 -7.52 17.38
CA GLU A 165 -9.53 -6.16 17.09
C GLU A 165 -8.09 -5.93 17.56
N LEU A 166 -7.27 -5.30 16.73
CA LEU A 166 -5.89 -4.93 17.04
C LEU A 166 -5.69 -3.47 16.66
N ASP A 167 -5.37 -2.65 17.66
CA ASP A 167 -5.00 -1.25 17.47
C ASP A 167 -3.54 -1.15 17.00
N LEU A 168 -3.31 -0.51 15.86
CA LEU A 168 -2.00 -0.29 15.25
C LEU A 168 -1.54 1.16 15.38
N GLY A 169 -2.35 2.01 16.03
CA GLY A 169 -2.14 3.43 16.20
C GLY A 169 -2.23 4.20 14.88
N TRP A 170 -1.53 5.32 14.81
CA TRP A 170 -1.55 6.21 13.66
C TRP A 170 -0.68 5.69 12.51
N LEU A 171 -1.26 5.57 11.32
CA LEU A 171 -0.55 5.28 10.08
C LEU A 171 -0.62 6.50 9.14
N PRO A 172 0.45 6.74 8.35
CA PRO A 172 0.41 7.77 7.32
C PRO A 172 -0.62 7.39 6.26
N PHE A 173 -1.50 8.34 5.94
CA PHE A 173 -2.39 8.26 4.81
C PHE A 173 -1.60 8.48 3.50
N ASP A 174 -2.04 7.84 2.42
CA ASP A 174 -1.41 7.94 1.10
C ASP A 174 -2.22 8.86 0.21
N HIS A 175 -1.82 10.13 0.19
CA HIS A 175 -2.38 11.11 -0.71
C HIS A 175 -2.03 10.82 -2.17
N SER A 176 -2.76 11.48 -3.07
CA SER A 176 -2.51 11.32 -4.51
C SER A 176 -1.12 11.85 -4.90
N TYR A 177 -0.54 11.34 -5.99
CA TYR A 177 0.84 11.67 -6.43
C TYR A 177 1.17 13.17 -6.54
N ASP A 178 0.17 13.99 -6.81
CA ASP A 178 0.30 15.43 -7.09
C ASP A 178 -0.22 16.29 -5.92
N ASP A 179 -0.57 15.68 -4.79
CA ASP A 179 -1.15 16.38 -3.66
C ASP A 179 -0.07 16.83 -2.67
N ASP A 180 0.10 18.15 -2.57
CA ASP A 180 1.03 18.82 -1.64
C ASP A 180 0.31 19.27 -0.35
N SER A 181 -0.85 18.69 -0.04
CA SER A 181 -1.65 18.99 1.17
C SER A 181 -0.97 18.60 2.50
N GLY A 182 0.31 18.20 2.46
CA GLY A 182 1.05 17.72 3.62
C GLY A 182 0.80 16.25 3.92
N GLN A 183 1.27 15.76 5.08
CA GLN A 183 1.10 14.37 5.48
C GLN A 183 -0.15 14.25 6.35
N ALA A 184 -1.16 13.51 5.87
CA ALA A 184 -2.28 13.11 6.73
C ALA A 184 -2.03 11.74 7.38
N TYR A 185 -2.77 11.46 8.44
CA TYR A 185 -2.73 10.22 9.21
C TYR A 185 -4.15 9.75 9.49
N PHE A 186 -4.30 8.44 9.70
CA PHE A 186 -5.53 7.83 10.16
C PHE A 186 -5.24 6.84 11.27
N HIS A 187 -6.22 6.64 12.16
CA HIS A 187 -6.09 5.68 13.25
C HIS A 187 -6.39 4.26 12.72
N ALA A 188 -5.35 3.45 12.59
CA ALA A 188 -5.44 2.12 11.99
C ALA A 188 -5.83 1.08 13.04
N VAL A 189 -7.01 0.50 12.85
CA VAL A 189 -7.51 -0.61 13.67
C VAL A 189 -7.78 -1.81 12.77
N ALA A 190 -7.09 -2.91 13.01
CA ALA A 190 -7.32 -4.16 12.29
C ALA A 190 -8.46 -4.95 12.96
N ARG A 191 -9.58 -5.10 12.26
CA ARG A 191 -10.74 -5.91 12.69
C ARG A 191 -10.72 -7.22 11.94
N ALA A 192 -10.64 -8.34 12.67
CA ALA A 192 -10.41 -9.66 12.08
C ALA A 192 -9.20 -9.68 11.10
N GLY A 193 -8.14 -8.95 11.44
CA GLY A 193 -6.93 -8.81 10.62
C GLY A 193 -7.03 -7.81 9.46
N ALA A 194 -8.20 -7.24 9.17
CA ALA A 194 -8.40 -6.28 8.09
C ALA A 194 -8.35 -4.83 8.58
N ILE A 195 -7.55 -4.00 7.91
CA ILE A 195 -7.52 -2.55 8.05
C ILE A 195 -8.23 -1.97 6.83
N GLU A 196 -9.32 -1.25 7.07
CA GLU A 196 -9.98 -0.44 6.04
C GLU A 196 -9.23 0.89 5.89
N ILE A 197 -8.89 1.25 4.66
CA ILE A 197 -8.24 2.54 4.37
C ILE A 197 -9.35 3.58 4.16
N PRO A 198 -9.34 4.71 4.90
CA PRO A 198 -10.36 5.75 4.73
C PRO A 198 -10.33 6.34 3.32
N ALA A 199 -11.47 6.83 2.85
CA ALA A 199 -11.52 7.63 1.64
C ALA A 199 -10.77 8.97 1.86
N ALA A 200 -10.25 9.55 0.78
CA ALA A 200 -9.46 10.80 0.86
C ALA A 200 -10.24 12.01 1.43
N ASN A 201 -11.57 11.96 1.43
CA ASN A 201 -12.46 12.97 1.99
C ASN A 201 -13.10 12.56 3.32
N ALA A 202 -12.60 11.51 3.97
CA ALA A 202 -13.12 11.09 5.27
C ALA A 202 -12.80 12.12 6.35
N GLU A 203 -13.75 12.34 7.26
CA GLU A 203 -13.60 13.27 8.40
C GLU A 203 -12.54 12.78 9.41
N ASP A 204 -12.26 11.47 9.41
CA ASP A 204 -11.31 10.82 10.33
C ASP A 204 -9.84 10.89 9.85
N LEU A 205 -9.54 11.75 8.87
CA LEU A 205 -8.18 12.07 8.44
C LEU A 205 -7.63 13.26 9.23
N PHE A 206 -6.42 13.10 9.77
CA PHE A 206 -5.77 14.09 10.62
C PHE A 206 -4.49 14.60 9.93
N ALA A 207 -4.32 15.91 9.83
CA ALA A 207 -3.15 16.57 9.24
C ALA A 207 -2.18 17.10 10.31
#